data_AF-A0AAP7A707-F1
#
_entry.id   AF-A0AAP7A707-F1
#
_cell.length_a   1.000
_cell.length_b   1.000
_cell.length_c   1.000
_cell.angle_alpha   90.00
_cell.angle_beta   90.00
_cell.angle_gamma   90.00
#
_symmetry.space_group_name_H-M   'P 1'
#
loop_
_entity.id
_entity.type
_entity.pdbx_description
1 polymer ?
#
loop_
_entity_poly.entity_id
_entity_poly.type
_entity_poly.pdbx_seq_one_letter_code
_entity_poly.pdbx_strand_id
1 'polypeptide(L)'
;MRIFKILIILSTVSVFLVGCSNSDSKIAENPTKIEGKKTTENTKKILSYAEYQKLFEALKSNLKISNFELKNGTFTGDLTIVDKDLTYNKRQYLTLNGELDNGVPKTTQELLIFENKNQSTQISIRIAFTQNYIGEDIIDWSMLSGLSNINEKLSEMSEIVTFSYKNIIFIIHQISESKKDIEITKEVIRNIQKITK
;
A
#
# COMPACT_ATOMS: atom_id res chain seq x y z
N MET A 1 27.37 -43.54 47.27
CA MET A 1 27.64 -42.70 48.46
C MET A 1 28.14 -41.35 47.94
N ARG A 2 27.27 -40.34 47.98
CA ARG A 2 27.29 -39.26 48.99
C ARG A 2 28.43 -38.26 48.71
N ILE A 3 28.09 -37.13 48.08
CA ILE A 3 27.83 -35.81 48.72
C ILE A 3 29.14 -35.01 48.78
N PHE A 4 29.32 -34.06 47.86
CA PHE A 4 28.96 -32.63 48.02
C PHE A 4 29.92 -31.89 48.96
N LYS A 5 30.56 -30.83 48.46
CA LYS A 5 30.45 -29.42 48.93
C LYS A 5 31.64 -28.61 48.36
N ILE A 6 31.37 -27.67 47.44
CA ILE A 6 31.18 -26.22 47.68
C ILE A 6 32.54 -25.55 47.95
N LEU A 7 33.14 -24.89 46.95
CA LEU A 7 32.97 -23.47 46.56
C LEU A 7 33.92 -22.57 47.37
N ILE A 8 34.33 -21.43 46.77
CA ILE A 8 35.05 -20.26 47.34
C ILE A 8 36.57 -20.37 47.11
N ILE A 9 37.30 -19.49 46.41
CA ILE A 9 37.11 -18.09 45.97
C ILE A 9 38.13 -17.83 44.83
N LEU A 10 37.73 -17.27 43.69
CA LEU A 10 38.04 -15.91 43.24
C LEU A 10 39.52 -15.49 43.44
N SER A 11 40.33 -15.50 42.36
CA SER A 11 41.30 -14.42 42.11
C SER A 11 41.91 -14.51 40.71
N THR A 12 41.52 -13.56 39.86
CA THR A 12 42.38 -12.86 38.88
C THR A 12 43.10 -13.67 37.79
N VAL A 13 42.33 -14.16 36.81
CA VAL A 13 42.86 -14.28 35.43
C VAL A 13 42.94 -12.88 34.84
N SER A 14 44.14 -12.29 34.90
CA SER A 14 44.47 -11.05 34.21
C SER A 14 45.21 -11.34 32.91
N VAL A 15 44.99 -10.43 31.95
CA VAL A 15 45.74 -10.20 30.72
C VAL A 15 45.26 -11.00 29.50
N PHE A 16 44.29 -10.42 28.78
CA PHE A 16 44.46 -10.01 27.37
C PHE A 16 43.42 -8.91 27.04
N LEU A 17 43.70 -7.68 27.47
CA LEU A 17 43.15 -6.47 26.85
C LEU A 17 44.13 -6.07 25.75
N VAL A 18 43.77 -6.30 24.48
CA VAL A 18 44.43 -5.65 23.36
C VAL A 18 43.84 -4.24 23.28
N GLY A 19 44.60 -3.28 23.82
CA GLY A 19 44.30 -1.86 23.69
C GLY A 19 44.61 -1.41 22.26
N CYS A 20 43.58 -0.95 21.54
CA CYS A 20 43.79 -0.03 20.43
C CYS A 20 44.37 1.26 21.01
N SER A 21 45.64 1.52 20.70
CA SER A 21 46.33 2.75 21.03
C SER A 21 45.69 3.92 20.29
N ASN A 22 45.22 4.92 21.04
CA ASN A 22 44.91 6.23 20.51
C ASN A 22 46.18 6.86 19.92
N SER A 23 46.16 7.10 18.61
CA SER A 23 46.93 8.17 18.00
C SER A 23 45.94 9.20 17.49
N ASP A 24 45.96 10.38 18.09
CA ASP A 24 45.23 11.57 17.68
C ASP A 24 45.56 11.92 16.22
N SER A 25 44.74 11.46 15.29
CA SER A 25 44.63 12.07 13.97
C SER A 25 43.44 13.01 14.00
N LYS A 26 43.72 14.31 14.03
CA LYS A 26 42.78 15.38 13.75
C LYS A 26 41.94 14.99 12.53
N ILE A 27 40.68 14.64 12.75
CA ILE A 27 39.70 14.54 11.67
C ILE A 27 39.52 15.98 11.21
N ALA A 28 40.19 16.33 10.11
CA ALA A 28 39.89 17.54 9.39
C ALA A 28 38.41 17.44 8.98
N GLU A 29 37.57 18.26 9.59
CA GLU A 29 36.30 18.68 9.01
C GLU A 29 36.64 19.37 7.68
N ASN A 30 36.81 18.59 6.63
CA ASN A 30 36.43 19.06 5.32
C ASN A 30 34.92 18.78 5.24
N PRO A 31 34.06 19.81 5.22
CA PRO A 31 32.74 19.63 4.67
C PRO A 31 32.98 19.37 3.19
N THR A 32 33.15 18.10 2.83
CA THR A 32 32.88 17.68 1.47
C THR A 32 31.40 17.99 1.31
N LYS A 33 31.13 19.20 0.81
CA LYS A 33 29.92 19.52 0.09
C LYS A 33 29.84 18.42 -0.95
N ILE A 34 29.14 17.34 -0.60
CA ILE A 34 28.39 16.61 -1.58
C ILE A 34 27.40 17.69 -2.03
N GLU A 35 27.83 18.50 -3.00
CA GLU A 35 26.93 18.94 -4.02
C GLU A 35 26.35 17.63 -4.54
N GLY A 36 25.26 17.22 -3.89
CA GLY A 36 24.25 16.47 -4.56
C GLY A 36 24.03 17.34 -5.77
N LYS A 37 24.60 16.92 -6.91
CA LYS A 37 24.00 17.19 -8.19
C LYS A 37 22.52 17.08 -7.86
N LYS A 38 21.80 18.18 -8.00
CA LYS A 38 20.38 18.11 -8.25
C LYS A 38 20.33 17.21 -9.48
N THR A 39 20.30 15.90 -9.25
CA THR A 39 19.70 14.93 -10.14
C THR A 39 18.43 15.66 -10.46
N THR A 40 18.37 16.13 -11.69
CA THR A 40 17.23 16.83 -12.22
C THR A 40 16.10 15.90 -11.84
N GLU A 41 15.36 16.25 -10.77
CA GLU A 41 14.17 15.52 -10.42
C GLU A 41 13.39 15.65 -11.70
N ASN A 42 13.30 14.56 -12.46
CA ASN A 42 12.15 14.37 -13.28
C ASN A 42 11.02 14.57 -12.28
N THR A 43 10.48 15.78 -12.21
CA THR A 43 9.32 16.13 -11.41
C THR A 43 8.22 15.30 -12.01
N LYS A 44 8.16 14.03 -11.61
CA LYS A 44 7.19 13.08 -12.09
C LYS A 44 5.87 13.68 -11.68
N LYS A 45 5.10 14.08 -12.68
CA LYS A 45 3.90 14.89 -12.47
C LYS A 45 2.91 14.08 -11.60
N ILE A 46 2.79 14.43 -10.32
CA ILE A 46 1.73 13.93 -9.44
C ILE A 46 0.38 14.48 -9.90
N LEU A 47 -0.69 13.70 -9.70
CA LEU A 47 -2.05 14.20 -9.87
C LEU A 47 -2.36 15.15 -8.72
N SER A 48 -2.89 16.32 -9.06
CA SER A 48 -3.62 17.16 -8.10
C SER A 48 -4.90 16.47 -7.65
N TYR A 49 -5.47 16.93 -6.53
CA TYR A 49 -6.77 16.42 -6.06
C TYR A 49 -7.89 16.56 -7.10
N ALA A 50 -7.90 17.68 -7.85
CA ALA A 50 -8.87 17.88 -8.91
C ALA A 50 -8.68 16.90 -10.08
N GLU A 51 -7.43 16.58 -10.45
CA GLU A 51 -7.13 15.54 -11.44
C GLU A 51 -7.52 14.14 -10.94
N TYR A 52 -7.32 13.85 -9.65
CA TYR A 52 -7.80 12.62 -9.01
C TYR A 52 -9.32 12.46 -9.08
N GLN A 53 -10.08 13.50 -8.73
CA GLN A 53 -11.54 13.47 -8.81
C GLN A 53 -12.03 13.30 -10.26
N LYS A 54 -11.37 13.96 -11.23
CA LYS A 54 -11.64 13.74 -12.66
C LYS A 54 -11.36 12.30 -13.10
N LEU A 55 -10.26 11.70 -12.61
CA LEU A 55 -9.92 10.31 -12.88
C LEU A 55 -10.99 9.37 -12.31
N PHE A 56 -11.45 9.60 -11.08
CA PHE A 56 -12.52 8.81 -10.48
C PHE A 56 -13.82 8.87 -11.31
N GLU A 57 -14.26 10.06 -11.69
CA GLU A 57 -15.45 10.22 -12.54
C GLU A 57 -15.28 9.59 -13.94
N ALA A 58 -14.07 9.64 -14.50
CA ALA A 58 -13.76 8.97 -15.76
C ALA A 58 -13.83 7.44 -15.61
N LEU A 59 -13.33 6.88 -14.51
CA LEU A 59 -13.43 5.45 -14.22
C LEU A 59 -14.89 5.03 -14.03
N LYS A 60 -15.65 5.74 -13.19
CA LYS A 60 -17.07 5.50 -12.96
C LYS A 60 -17.89 5.49 -14.26
N SER A 61 -17.62 6.43 -15.17
CA SER A 61 -18.39 6.57 -16.41
C SER A 61 -17.96 5.60 -17.53
N ASN A 62 -16.64 5.37 -17.64
CA ASN A 62 -16.04 4.75 -18.83
C ASN A 62 -15.44 3.37 -18.59
N LEU A 63 -15.20 2.96 -17.33
CA LEU A 63 -14.68 1.63 -17.06
C LEU A 63 -15.74 0.59 -17.39
N LYS A 64 -15.44 -0.27 -18.37
CA LYS A 64 -16.24 -1.41 -18.75
C LYS A 64 -15.49 -2.69 -18.42
N ILE A 65 -16.21 -3.70 -17.95
CA ILE A 65 -15.70 -5.02 -17.63
C ILE A 65 -16.68 -6.02 -18.25
N SER A 66 -16.17 -6.94 -19.06
CA SER A 66 -16.99 -7.86 -19.85
C SER A 66 -17.90 -8.70 -18.96
N ASN A 67 -19.23 -8.66 -19.20
CA ASN A 67 -20.27 -9.34 -18.41
C ASN A 67 -20.52 -8.80 -16.99
N PHE A 68 -19.95 -7.64 -16.63
CA PHE A 68 -20.20 -6.98 -15.35
C PHE A 68 -20.88 -5.63 -15.53
N GLU A 69 -21.66 -5.25 -14.53
CA GLU A 69 -22.31 -3.95 -14.43
C GLU A 69 -21.85 -3.23 -13.17
N LEU A 70 -21.63 -1.92 -13.25
CA LEU A 70 -21.40 -1.09 -12.08
C LEU A 70 -22.69 -1.05 -11.25
N LYS A 71 -22.65 -1.62 -10.04
CA LYS A 71 -23.82 -1.70 -9.15
C LYS A 71 -23.81 -0.60 -8.10
N ASN A 72 -22.63 -0.28 -7.56
CA ASN A 72 -22.50 0.68 -6.49
C ASN A 72 -21.09 1.31 -6.45
N GLY A 73 -20.90 2.31 -5.61
CA GLY A 73 -19.65 3.00 -5.40
C GLY A 73 -19.85 4.23 -4.51
N THR A 74 -18.76 4.92 -4.21
CA THR A 74 -18.79 6.18 -3.45
C THR A 74 -19.22 7.32 -4.39
N PHE A 75 -20.52 7.50 -4.55
CA PHE A 75 -21.05 8.41 -5.58
C PHE A 75 -21.40 9.80 -5.06
N THR A 76 -21.51 10.00 -3.74
CA THR A 76 -21.72 11.31 -3.10
C THR A 76 -21.43 11.27 -1.59
N GLY A 77 -20.52 12.11 -1.09
CA GLY A 77 -20.45 12.49 0.33
C GLY A 77 -20.11 11.40 1.34
N ASP A 78 -19.78 10.19 0.88
CA ASP A 78 -19.41 9.07 1.73
C ASP A 78 -18.07 9.34 2.42
N LEU A 79 -18.14 9.67 3.71
CA LEU A 79 -16.97 9.92 4.52
C LEU A 79 -16.58 8.66 5.29
N THR A 80 -15.37 8.17 5.04
CA THR A 80 -14.82 7.08 5.85
C THR A 80 -14.16 7.63 7.11
N ILE A 81 -14.70 7.23 8.27
CA ILE A 81 -14.12 7.45 9.58
C ILE A 81 -13.20 6.29 9.91
N VAL A 82 -12.04 6.58 10.48
CA VAL A 82 -11.06 5.58 10.90
C VAL A 82 -10.66 5.88 12.33
N ASP A 83 -10.47 4.84 13.13
CA ASP A 83 -9.91 5.00 14.46
C ASP A 83 -8.50 5.60 14.35
N LYS A 84 -8.25 6.62 15.16
CA LYS A 84 -7.07 7.47 15.04
C LYS A 84 -5.77 6.69 15.29
N ASP A 85 -5.81 5.70 16.17
CA ASP A 85 -4.70 4.79 16.45
C ASP A 85 -4.32 3.92 15.24
N LEU A 86 -5.30 3.49 14.43
CA LEU A 86 -5.07 2.76 13.18
C LEU A 86 -4.38 3.60 12.10
N THR A 87 -4.28 4.92 12.29
CA THR A 87 -3.57 5.83 11.39
C THR A 87 -2.27 6.38 11.99
N TYR A 88 -1.65 5.65 12.93
CA TYR A 88 -0.48 6.11 13.67
C TYR A 88 -0.74 7.46 14.38
N ASN A 89 -1.96 7.63 14.88
CA ASN A 89 -2.45 8.85 15.50
C ASN A 89 -2.51 10.08 14.58
N LYS A 90 -2.49 9.91 13.25
CA LYS A 90 -2.39 11.02 12.30
C LYS A 90 -3.73 11.61 11.86
N ARG A 91 -4.77 10.80 11.69
CA ARG A 91 -6.07 11.26 11.17
C ARG A 91 -7.24 10.41 11.68
N GLN A 92 -8.42 11.01 11.73
CA GLN A 92 -9.66 10.32 12.08
C GLN A 92 -10.59 10.16 10.86
N TYR A 93 -10.32 10.92 9.79
CA TYR A 93 -11.09 10.90 8.55
C TYR A 93 -10.16 10.65 7.37
N LEU A 94 -10.64 9.93 6.35
CA LEU A 94 -9.90 9.71 5.10
C LEU A 94 -10.04 10.90 4.14
N THR A 95 -9.71 12.09 4.65
CA THR A 95 -9.68 13.35 3.89
C THR A 95 -8.24 13.84 3.67
N LEU A 96 -8.07 14.88 2.85
CA LEU A 96 -6.75 15.47 2.58
C LEU A 96 -6.02 15.94 3.84
N ASN A 97 -6.73 16.57 4.77
CA ASN A 97 -6.19 17.08 6.03
C ASN A 97 -6.38 16.11 7.21
N GLY A 98 -7.17 15.04 7.02
CA GLY A 98 -7.46 14.09 8.08
C GLY A 98 -8.54 14.53 9.07
N GLU A 99 -9.22 15.65 8.79
CA GLU A 99 -10.25 16.28 9.59
C GLU A 99 -11.61 16.26 8.86
N LEU A 100 -12.68 16.55 9.61
CA LEU A 100 -14.01 16.80 9.05
C LEU A 100 -14.05 18.26 8.57
N ASP A 101 -14.06 18.47 7.25
CA ASP A 101 -14.20 19.81 6.70
C ASP A 101 -15.60 20.37 6.99
N ASN A 102 -15.71 21.67 7.31
CA ASN A 102 -17.01 22.35 7.49
C ASN A 102 -17.84 22.48 6.19
N GLY A 103 -17.34 21.94 5.07
CA GLY A 103 -17.98 21.88 3.75
C GLY A 103 -18.08 20.45 3.23
N VAL A 104 -18.09 20.24 1.91
CA VAL A 104 -18.04 18.89 1.33
C VAL A 104 -16.66 18.29 1.59
N PRO A 105 -16.54 17.17 2.35
CA PRO A 105 -15.26 16.59 2.70
C PRO A 105 -14.47 16.16 1.46
N LYS A 106 -13.17 16.45 1.44
CA LYS A 106 -12.29 16.03 0.35
C LYS A 106 -11.72 14.63 0.59
N THR A 107 -12.52 13.62 0.26
CA THR A 107 -12.20 12.18 0.40
C THR A 107 -10.97 11.78 -0.39
N THR A 108 -10.12 10.94 0.21
CA THR A 108 -8.88 10.43 -0.39
C THR A 108 -8.96 8.96 -0.76
N GLN A 109 -10.15 8.37 -0.64
CA GLN A 109 -10.42 7.00 -1.03
C GLN A 109 -11.81 6.94 -1.65
N GLU A 110 -11.88 6.28 -2.80
CA GLU A 110 -13.13 6.02 -3.51
C GLU A 110 -13.26 4.53 -3.81
N LEU A 111 -14.49 4.06 -4.05
CA LEU A 111 -14.81 2.67 -4.33
C LEU A 111 -15.76 2.57 -5.53
N LEU A 112 -15.51 1.58 -6.40
CA LEU A 112 -16.46 1.10 -7.41
C LEU A 112 -16.71 -0.38 -7.18
N ILE A 113 -17.97 -0.81 -7.28
CA ILE A 113 -18.41 -2.20 -7.13
C ILE A 113 -19.12 -2.64 -8.40
N PHE A 114 -18.58 -3.67 -9.04
CA PHE A 114 -19.12 -4.31 -10.22
C PHE A 114 -19.57 -5.72 -9.90
N GLU A 115 -20.67 -6.16 -10.48
CA GLU A 115 -21.17 -7.53 -10.35
C GLU A 115 -21.55 -8.08 -11.71
N ASN A 116 -21.33 -9.39 -11.90
CA ASN A 116 -21.84 -10.08 -13.07
C ASN A 116 -23.37 -10.28 -12.99
N LYS A 117 -24.00 -10.62 -14.11
CA LYS A 117 -25.47 -10.65 -14.24
C LYS A 117 -26.17 -11.55 -13.21
N ASN A 118 -25.56 -12.68 -12.83
CA ASN A 118 -26.09 -13.62 -11.85
C ASN A 118 -25.56 -13.38 -10.42
N GLN A 119 -24.79 -12.30 -10.20
CA GLN A 119 -24.22 -11.92 -8.90
C GLN A 119 -23.30 -12.98 -8.26
N SER A 120 -22.81 -13.95 -9.04
CA SER A 120 -21.90 -14.98 -8.54
C SER A 120 -20.46 -14.48 -8.41
N THR A 121 -20.15 -13.32 -8.99
CA THR A 121 -18.81 -12.71 -8.95
C THR A 121 -18.92 -11.20 -8.77
N GLN A 122 -18.17 -10.67 -7.83
CA GLN A 122 -18.07 -9.25 -7.54
C GLN A 122 -16.62 -8.78 -7.72
N ILE A 123 -16.46 -7.59 -8.30
CA ILE A 123 -15.19 -6.89 -8.40
C ILE A 123 -15.34 -5.58 -7.67
N SER A 124 -14.49 -5.36 -6.66
CA SER A 124 -14.37 -4.08 -5.97
C SER A 124 -13.06 -3.41 -6.36
N ILE A 125 -13.13 -2.13 -6.70
CA ILE A 125 -11.98 -1.32 -7.10
C ILE A 125 -11.90 -0.14 -6.15
N ARG A 126 -10.93 -0.17 -5.23
CA ARG A 126 -10.61 0.96 -4.36
C ARG A 126 -9.53 1.81 -4.99
N ILE A 127 -9.68 3.13 -4.87
CA ILE A 127 -8.79 4.11 -5.48
C ILE A 127 -8.38 5.09 -4.38
N ALA A 128 -7.14 4.98 -3.92
CA ALA A 128 -6.61 5.81 -2.85
C ALA A 128 -5.65 6.88 -3.40
N PHE A 129 -5.82 8.11 -2.94
CA PHE A 129 -5.02 9.27 -3.27
C PHE A 129 -4.06 9.64 -2.13
N THR A 130 -2.84 10.01 -2.48
CA THR A 130 -1.89 10.64 -1.55
C THR A 130 -1.25 11.88 -2.19
N GLN A 131 -0.71 12.77 -1.37
CA GLN A 131 0.03 13.94 -1.84
C GLN A 131 1.46 13.60 -2.28
N ASN A 132 1.94 12.39 -1.98
CA ASN A 132 3.29 11.94 -2.31
C ASN A 132 3.28 11.07 -3.56
N TYR A 133 4.27 11.26 -4.42
CA TYR A 133 4.50 10.34 -5.54
C TYR A 133 4.86 8.94 -5.00
N ILE A 134 4.21 7.91 -5.53
CA ILE A 134 4.43 6.50 -5.17
C ILE A 134 5.27 5.82 -6.26
N GLY A 135 4.79 5.79 -7.50
CA GLY A 135 5.40 5.03 -8.59
C GLY A 135 4.41 4.66 -9.69
N GLU A 136 4.90 4.09 -10.78
CA GLU A 136 4.09 3.40 -11.81
C GLU A 136 4.50 1.92 -11.97
N ASP A 137 5.33 1.42 -11.06
CA ASP A 137 6.01 0.12 -11.11
C ASP A 137 5.59 -0.85 -10.00
N ILE A 138 4.82 -0.39 -9.01
CA ILE A 138 4.30 -1.27 -7.97
C ILE A 138 3.16 -2.08 -8.57
N ILE A 139 3.32 -3.40 -8.55
CA ILE A 139 2.27 -4.38 -8.75
C ILE A 139 2.46 -5.51 -7.73
N ASP A 140 1.49 -5.65 -6.83
CA ASP A 140 1.39 -6.77 -5.90
C ASP A 140 0.18 -7.60 -6.27
N TRP A 141 0.41 -8.85 -6.68
CA TRP A 141 -0.63 -9.81 -6.99
C TRP A 141 -0.67 -10.84 -5.87
N SER A 142 -1.54 -10.61 -4.89
CA SER A 142 -1.71 -11.48 -3.72
C SER A 142 -2.49 -12.75 -4.11
N MET A 143 -1.83 -13.64 -4.84
CA MET A 143 -2.36 -14.95 -5.22
C MET A 143 -2.04 -15.97 -4.13
N LEU A 144 -3.07 -16.36 -3.37
CA LEU A 144 -2.92 -17.34 -2.29
C LEU A 144 -3.02 -18.80 -2.78
N SER A 145 -3.56 -19.03 -3.98
CA SER A 145 -3.70 -20.39 -4.54
C SER A 145 -2.33 -21.05 -4.77
N GLY A 146 -2.20 -22.32 -4.39
CA GLY A 146 -0.95 -23.08 -4.51
C GLY A 146 -0.02 -22.99 -3.29
N LEU A 147 -0.37 -22.21 -2.27
CA LEU A 147 0.33 -22.24 -0.99
C LEU A 147 -0.03 -23.50 -0.20
N SER A 148 0.98 -24.17 0.38
CA SER A 148 0.77 -25.31 1.27
C SER A 148 0.22 -24.89 2.63
N ASN A 149 -0.54 -25.77 3.29
CA ASN A 149 -1.05 -25.58 4.66
C ASN A 149 -2.04 -24.42 4.84
N ILE A 150 -2.76 -24.04 3.78
CA ILE A 150 -3.89 -23.11 3.85
C ILE A 150 -5.17 -23.76 3.30
N ASN A 151 -6.31 -23.11 3.53
CA ASN A 151 -7.57 -23.55 2.95
C ASN A 151 -7.63 -23.20 1.45
N GLU A 152 -7.36 -24.19 0.61
CA GLU A 152 -7.32 -24.04 -0.85
C GLU A 152 -8.64 -23.52 -1.41
N LYS A 153 -9.79 -24.06 -0.95
CA LYS A 153 -11.12 -23.64 -1.39
C LYS A 153 -11.34 -22.13 -1.19
N LEU A 154 -10.96 -21.60 -0.03
CA LEU A 154 -11.06 -20.16 0.22
C LEU A 154 -10.09 -19.35 -0.66
N SER A 155 -8.87 -19.85 -0.85
CA SER A 155 -7.84 -19.17 -1.66
C SER A 155 -8.18 -19.10 -3.16
N GLU A 156 -9.00 -20.03 -3.65
CA GLU A 156 -9.44 -20.07 -5.05
C GLU A 156 -10.63 -19.13 -5.31
N MET A 157 -11.36 -18.70 -4.27
CA MET A 157 -12.56 -17.87 -4.39
C MET A 157 -12.26 -16.37 -4.45
N SER A 158 -11.07 -15.93 -4.04
CA SER A 158 -10.71 -14.51 -4.07
C SER A 158 -9.27 -14.23 -4.48
N GLU A 159 -9.05 -13.04 -5.02
CA GLU A 159 -7.71 -12.48 -5.20
C GLU A 159 -7.72 -10.97 -5.04
N ILE A 160 -6.59 -10.44 -4.59
CA ILE A 160 -6.36 -9.01 -4.45
C ILE A 160 -5.16 -8.64 -5.31
N VAL A 161 -5.32 -7.59 -6.11
CA VAL A 161 -4.23 -6.98 -6.86
C VAL A 161 -4.13 -5.52 -6.50
N THR A 162 -2.96 -5.11 -6.06
CA THR A 162 -2.63 -3.71 -5.79
C THR A 162 -1.66 -3.21 -6.84
N PHE A 163 -1.93 -2.06 -7.45
CA PHE A 163 -0.95 -1.41 -8.32
C PHE A 163 -0.96 0.10 -8.17
N SER A 164 0.16 0.74 -8.48
CA SER A 164 0.31 2.20 -8.39
C SER A 164 0.29 2.90 -9.75
N TYR A 165 -0.18 4.14 -9.74
CA TYR A 165 0.00 5.09 -10.84
C TYR A 165 0.23 6.48 -10.26
N LYS A 166 1.46 6.98 -10.38
CA LYS A 166 1.90 8.24 -9.79
C LYS A 166 1.68 8.25 -8.28
N ASN A 167 0.74 9.05 -7.78
CA ASN A 167 0.35 9.18 -6.38
C ASN A 167 -1.00 8.52 -6.06
N ILE A 168 -1.44 7.59 -6.93
CA ILE A 168 -2.68 6.81 -6.77
C ILE A 168 -2.32 5.34 -6.51
N ILE A 169 -3.05 4.71 -5.59
CA ILE A 169 -3.07 3.26 -5.39
C ILE A 169 -4.42 2.73 -5.85
N PHE A 170 -4.39 1.72 -6.71
CA PHE A 170 -5.55 0.91 -7.05
C PHE A 170 -5.47 -0.40 -6.30
N ILE A 171 -6.57 -0.79 -5.66
CA ILE A 171 -6.73 -2.12 -5.05
C ILE A 171 -7.94 -2.76 -5.70
N ILE A 172 -7.72 -3.80 -6.47
CA ILE A 172 -8.77 -4.60 -7.08
C ILE A 172 -8.93 -5.86 -6.26
N HIS A 173 -10.15 -6.16 -5.84
CA HIS A 173 -10.49 -7.40 -5.18
C HIS A 173 -11.62 -8.08 -5.93
N GLN A 174 -11.33 -9.28 -6.44
CA GLN A 174 -12.32 -10.17 -7.03
C GLN A 174 -12.73 -11.20 -6.00
N ILE A 175 -14.03 -11.40 -5.84
CA ILE A 175 -14.62 -12.48 -5.04
C ILE A 175 -15.60 -13.23 -5.93
N SER A 176 -15.58 -14.55 -5.86
CA SER A 176 -16.48 -15.42 -6.62
C SER A 176 -17.00 -16.56 -5.73
N GLU A 177 -18.24 -16.99 -5.98
CA GLU A 177 -18.82 -18.20 -5.37
C GLU A 177 -18.12 -19.48 -5.85
N SER A 178 -17.47 -19.41 -7.02
CA SER A 178 -16.69 -20.48 -7.64
C SER A 178 -15.23 -20.04 -7.80
N LYS A 179 -14.40 -20.89 -8.43
CA LYS A 179 -13.01 -20.55 -8.72
C LYS A 179 -12.94 -19.22 -9.49
N LYS A 180 -12.15 -18.28 -8.97
CA LYS A 180 -11.92 -16.98 -9.59
C LYS A 180 -11.30 -17.12 -10.98
N ASP A 181 -11.63 -16.20 -11.86
CA ASP A 181 -11.04 -16.09 -13.19
C ASP A 181 -10.10 -14.89 -13.23
N ILE A 182 -8.79 -15.19 -13.26
CA ILE A 182 -7.71 -14.22 -13.27
C ILE A 182 -7.73 -13.31 -14.50
N GLU A 183 -8.27 -13.78 -15.63
CA GLU A 183 -8.32 -12.98 -16.86
C GLU A 183 -9.27 -11.80 -16.71
N ILE A 184 -10.31 -11.93 -15.88
CA ILE A 184 -11.20 -10.83 -15.51
C ILE A 184 -10.40 -9.73 -14.81
N THR A 185 -9.64 -10.07 -13.75
CA THR A 185 -8.82 -9.08 -13.04
C THR A 185 -7.79 -8.41 -13.95
N LYS A 186 -7.14 -9.16 -14.85
CA LYS A 186 -6.23 -8.59 -15.86
C LYS A 186 -6.95 -7.65 -16.83
N GLU A 187 -8.17 -7.97 -17.27
CA GLU A 187 -9.00 -7.07 -18.08
C GLU A 187 -9.25 -5.75 -17.34
N VAL A 188 -9.65 -5.80 -16.06
CA VAL A 188 -9.87 -4.61 -15.23
C VAL A 188 -8.63 -3.73 -15.19
N ILE A 189 -7.46 -4.30 -14.87
CA ILE A 189 -6.19 -3.56 -14.81
C ILE A 189 -5.89 -2.87 -16.15
N ARG A 190 -5.99 -3.62 -17.26
CA ARG A 190 -5.74 -3.08 -18.61
C ARG A 190 -6.70 -1.94 -18.95
N ASN A 191 -7.97 -2.05 -18.57
CA ASN A 191 -8.96 -1.02 -18.84
C ASN A 191 -8.75 0.23 -17.97
N ILE A 192 -8.35 0.08 -16.70
CA ILE A 192 -7.93 1.22 -15.86
C ILE A 192 -6.70 1.90 -16.49
N GLN A 193 -5.69 1.14 -16.92
CA GLN A 193 -4.49 1.68 -17.56
C GLN A 193 -4.78 2.45 -18.85
N LYS A 194 -5.83 2.12 -19.60
CA LYS A 194 -6.26 2.88 -20.78
C LYS A 194 -6.89 4.22 -20.40
N ILE A 195 -7.53 4.30 -19.23
CA ILE A 195 -8.18 5.52 -18.73
C ILE A 195 -7.17 6.46 -18.05
N THR A 196 -6.10 5.91 -17.46
CA THR A 196 -5.09 6.70 -16.74
C THR A 196 -3.97 7.27 -17.62
N LYS A 197 -3.76 6.72 -18.82
CA LYS A 197 -2.77 7.21 -19.81
C LYS A 197 -3.26 8.47 -20.53
#